data_AF-A0AA43XMP8-F1
#
_entry.id   AF-A0AA43XMP8-F1
#
_cell.length_a   1.000
_cell.length_b   1.000
_cell.length_c   1.000
_cell.angle_alpha   90.00
_cell.angle_beta   90.00
_cell.angle_gamma   90.00
#
_symmetry.space_group_name_H-M   'P 1'
#
loop_
_entity.id
_entity.type
_entity.pdbx_description
1 polymer ?
#
loop_
_entity_poly.entity_id
_entity_poly.type
_entity_poly.pdbx_seq_one_letter_code
_entity_poly.pdbx_strand_id
1 'polypeptide(L)' 'MSSRLKRIEKALGFDYKPPLLLRALNGKYVECEPWGSDNIIAEYTPQEVDKLEETHKVIIYQWGL' A
#
# COMPACT_ATOMS: atom_id res chain seq x y z
N MET A 1 21.29 7.77 -6.67
CA MET A 1 20.11 8.66 -6.47
C MET A 1 20.55 9.94 -5.78
N SER A 2 20.29 11.11 -6.37
CA SER A 2 20.88 12.40 -5.94
C SER A 2 20.16 13.01 -4.73
N SER A 3 20.93 13.45 -3.74
CA SER A 3 20.50 14.06 -2.46
C SER A 3 19.68 15.36 -2.59
N ARG A 4 19.40 15.84 -3.81
CA ARG A 4 18.50 16.98 -4.07
C ARG A 4 17.02 16.57 -4.02
N LEU A 5 16.64 15.40 -4.54
CA LEU A 5 15.24 14.95 -4.49
C LEU A 5 14.75 14.80 -3.05
N LYS A 6 15.51 14.07 -2.22
CA LYS A 6 15.19 13.88 -0.79
C LYS A 6 15.01 15.19 -0.01
N ARG A 7 15.75 16.24 -0.38
CA ARG A 7 15.64 17.56 0.26
C ARG A 7 14.38 18.31 -0.16
N ILE A 8 13.96 18.15 -1.42
CA ILE A 8 12.74 18.76 -1.94
C ILE A 8 11.51 18.05 -1.36
N GLU A 9 11.50 16.71 -1.31
CA GLU A 9 10.43 15.91 -0.70
C GLU A 9 10.20 16.31 0.76
N LYS A 10 11.30 16.44 1.53
CA LYS A 10 11.25 16.88 2.93
C LYS A 10 10.79 18.33 3.10
N ALA A 11 11.20 19.23 2.22
CA ALA A 11 10.86 20.66 2.28
C ALA A 11 9.40 20.93 1.89
N LEU A 12 8.83 20.11 1.00
CA LEU A 12 7.44 20.23 0.59
C LEU A 12 6.46 19.52 1.55
N GLY A 13 6.95 18.91 2.63
CA GLY A 13 6.11 18.18 3.58
C GLY A 13 5.41 16.96 2.95
N PHE A 14 5.93 16.46 1.83
CA PHE A 14 5.48 15.20 1.27
C PHE A 14 6.01 14.09 2.16
N ASP A 15 5.30 13.81 3.25
CA ASP A 15 5.29 12.50 3.87
C ASP A 15 4.52 11.57 2.91
N TYR A 16 5.10 11.35 1.73
CA TYR A 16 4.53 10.50 0.71
C TYR A 16 4.72 9.07 1.20
N LYS A 17 3.78 8.63 2.03
CA LYS A 17 3.62 7.21 2.29
C LYS A 17 3.16 6.57 0.99
N PRO A 18 3.93 5.62 0.44
CA PRO A 18 3.48 4.90 -0.75
C PRO A 18 2.11 4.29 -0.45
N PRO A 19 1.17 4.32 -1.41
CA PRO A 19 -0.12 3.71 -1.21
C PRO A 19 0.04 2.21 -0.91
N LEU A 20 -0.73 1.71 0.05
CA LEU A 20 -0.80 0.29 0.36
C LEU A 20 -1.66 -0.39 -0.70
N LEU A 21 -1.07 -1.34 -1.43
CA LEU A 21 -1.77 -2.10 -2.45
C LEU A 21 -2.26 -3.41 -1.84
N LEU A 22 -3.58 -3.54 -1.70
CA LEU A 22 -4.21 -4.73 -1.14
C LEU A 22 -5.01 -5.47 -2.20
N ARG A 23 -4.87 -6.79 -2.23
CA ARG A 23 -5.67 -7.69 -3.07
C ARG A 23 -6.82 -8.26 -2.25
N ALA A 24 -8.05 -8.12 -2.73
CA ALA A 24 -9.18 -8.80 -2.11
C ALA A 24 -9.19 -10.29 -2.48
N LEU A 25 -9.13 -11.17 -1.49
CA LEU A 25 -9.09 -12.63 -1.64
C LEU A 25 -10.02 -13.29 -0.61
N ASN A 26 -11.09 -13.96 -1.05
CA ASN A 26 -12.00 -14.74 -0.21
C ASN A 26 -12.47 -14.04 1.08
N GLY A 27 -12.82 -12.75 1.01
CA GLY A 27 -13.30 -11.96 2.16
C GLY A 27 -12.19 -11.38 3.06
N LYS A 28 -10.93 -11.54 2.68
CA LYS A 28 -9.76 -10.89 3.30
C LYS A 28 -9.05 -9.98 2.30
N TYR A 29 -8.12 -9.18 2.80
CA TYR A 29 -7.26 -8.32 2.01
C TYR A 29 -5.80 -8.70 2.22
N VAL A 30 -5.04 -8.86 1.16
CA VAL A 30 -3.64 -9.29 1.24
C VAL A 30 -2.71 -8.28 0.58
N GLU A 31 -1.65 -7.89 1.27
CA GLU A 31 -0.56 -7.11 0.67
C GLU A 31 0.39 -8.07 -0.04
N CYS A 32 0.72 -7.77 -1.29
CA CYS A 32 1.66 -8.56 -2.09
C CYS A 32 2.91 -7.76 -2.40
N GLU A 33 4.04 -8.46 -2.56
CA GLU A 33 5.27 -7.82 -3.04
C GLU A 33 5.03 -7.12 -4.39
N PRO A 34 5.52 -5.89 -4.56
CA PRO A 34 5.54 -5.29 -5.88
C PRO A 34 6.43 -6.14 -6.78
N TRP A 35 6.03 -6.33 -8.05
CA TRP A 35 6.80 -7.01 -9.12
C TRP A 35 6.67 -8.53 -9.26
N GLY A 36 5.51 -9.09 -8.90
CA GLY A 36 5.03 -10.32 -9.56
C GLY A 36 5.39 -11.64 -8.88
N SER A 37 5.83 -11.61 -7.62
CA SER A 37 5.62 -12.75 -6.75
C SER A 37 4.20 -12.65 -6.17
N ASP A 38 3.36 -13.69 -6.31
CA ASP A 38 2.14 -13.86 -5.51
C ASP A 38 2.47 -14.09 -4.00
N ASN A 39 3.63 -13.61 -3.55
CA ASN A 39 4.06 -13.66 -2.17
C ASN A 39 3.24 -12.65 -1.38
N ILE A 40 2.44 -13.21 -0.47
CA ILE A 40 1.69 -12.43 0.50
C ILE A 40 2.67 -11.95 1.58
N ILE A 41 2.82 -10.64 1.71
CA ILE A 41 3.59 -9.99 2.77
C ILE A 41 2.77 -9.98 4.06
N ALA A 42 1.50 -9.61 3.96
CA ALA A 42 0.60 -9.46 5.08
C ALA A 42 -0.86 -9.74 4.69
N GLU A 43 -1.64 -10.23 5.64
CA GLU A 43 -3.09 -10.38 5.52
C GLU A 43 -3.79 -9.42 6.49
N TYR A 44 -4.91 -8.88 6.05
CA TYR A 44 -5.73 -7.93 6.78
C TYR A 44 -7.19 -8.34 6.73
N THR A 45 -7.86 -8.21 7.87
CA THR A 45 -9.31 -8.23 7.98
C THR A 45 -9.91 -6.91 7.47
N PRO A 46 -11.20 -6.90 7.09
CA PRO A 46 -11.87 -5.65 6.70
C PRO A 46 -11.71 -4.54 7.75
N GLN A 47 -11.81 -4.88 9.03
CA GLN A 47 -11.68 -3.92 10.13
C GLN A 47 -10.26 -3.33 10.27
N GLU A 48 -9.23 -4.08 9.84
CA GLU A 48 -7.85 -3.58 9.80
C GLU A 48 -7.62 -2.68 8.60
N VAL A 49 -8.24 -2.99 7.46
CA VAL A 49 -8.20 -2.14 6.27
C VAL A 49 -8.89 -0.80 6.53
N ASP A 50 -10.03 -0.79 7.20
CA ASP A 50 -10.73 0.44 7.60
C ASP A 50 -9.80 1.38 8.41
N LYS A 51 -9.01 0.81 9.33
CA LYS A 51 -8.01 1.57 10.11
C LYS A 51 -6.81 2.03 9.28
N LEU A 52 -6.40 1.23 8.29
CA LEU A 52 -5.32 1.59 7.39
C LEU A 52 -5.71 2.77 6.49
N GLU A 53 -6.97 2.84 6.06
CA GLU A 53 -7.50 3.95 5.27
C GLU A 53 -7.46 5.30 6.01
N GLU A 54 -7.54 5.30 7.34
CA GLU A 54 -7.39 6.52 8.15
C GLU A 54 -5.97 7.09 8.15
N THR A 55 -4.97 6.24 7.89
CA THR A 55 -3.54 6.57 8.08
C THR A 55 -2.70 6.50 6.82
N HIS A 56 -3.20 5.82 5.79
CA HIS A 56 -2.52 5.55 4.53
C HIS A 56 -3.54 5.58 3.37
N LYS A 57 -3.05 5.88 2.17
CA LYS A 57 -3.84 5.70 0.97
C LYS A 57 -3.87 4.21 0.62
N VAL A 58 -4.97 3.52 0.90
CA VAL A 58 -5.16 2.12 0.52
C VAL A 58 -5.75 2.06 -0.90
N ILE A 59 -5.23 1.16 -1.71
CA ILE A 59 -5.76 0.85 -3.04
C ILE A 59 -6.06 -0.65 -3.05
N ILE A 60 -7.34 -0.97 -3.12
CA ILE A 60 -7.81 -2.35 -3.19
C ILE A 60 -7.99 -2.72 -4.66
N TYR A 61 -7.34 -3.78 -5.11
CA TYR A 61 -7.49 -4.32 -6.46
C TYR A 61 -8.02 -5.75 -6.45
N GLN A 62 -8.85 -6.06 -7.44
CA GLN A 62 -9.30 -7.42 -7.75
C GLN A 62 -8.79 -7.76 -9.14
N TRP A 63 -8.04 -8.86 -9.26
CA TRP A 63 -7.85 -9.49 -10.57
C TRP A 63 -9.15 -10.19 -10.91
N GLY A 64 -9.96 -9.55 -11.76
CA GLY A 64 -11.08 -10.19 -12.42
C GLY A 64 -10.55 -10.98 -13.63
N LEU A 65 -10.82 -12.28 -13.58
CA LEU A 65 -10.86 -13.29 -14.66
C LEU A 65 -10.53 -12.83 -16.08
#